data_AF-A0A2E7V3S7-F1
#
_entry.id   AF-A0A2E7V3S7-F1
#
_cell.length_a   1.000
_cell.length_b   1.000
_cell.length_c   1.000
_cell.angle_alpha   90.00
_cell.angle_beta   90.00
_cell.angle_gamma   90.00
#
_symmetry.space_group_name_H-M   'P 1'
#
loop_
_entity.id
_entity.type
_entity.pdbx_description
1 polymer ?
#
loop_
_entity_poly.entity_id
_entity_poly.type
_entity_poly.pdbx_seq_one_letter_code
_entity_poly.pdbx_strand_id
1 'polypeptide(L)'
;MTGDERTGRSTLEPIRAQLIRYCRDKKHRGASFNKENPTRWHPKDVIDPRSRLAVPFGKNEEWSFIAETLEQGHEIEEIELRIPAGKKGYVIKISVEHELSPIYIKLQLGGRGVMGRSFHYSEPRREFV
;
A
#
# COMPACT_ATOMS: atom_id res chain seq x y z
N MET A 1 -5.52 -11.12 40.96
CA MET A 1 -5.09 -9.90 40.26
C MET A 1 -5.50 -10.08 38.81
N THR A 2 -6.69 -9.60 38.48
CA THR A 2 -7.33 -9.79 37.18
C THR A 2 -6.74 -8.73 36.25
N GLY A 3 -5.91 -9.16 35.30
CA GLY A 3 -5.35 -8.28 34.28
C GLY A 3 -6.47 -7.71 33.44
N ASP A 4 -6.51 -6.39 33.35
CA ASP A 4 -7.46 -5.63 32.55
C ASP A 4 -7.16 -5.85 31.05
N GLU A 5 -7.83 -6.82 30.43
CA GLU A 5 -7.82 -7.06 28.97
C GLU A 5 -8.72 -6.05 28.21
N ARG A 6 -8.77 -4.79 28.63
CA ARG A 6 -9.40 -3.75 27.81
C ARG A 6 -8.47 -3.28 26.72
N THR A 7 -8.74 -3.81 25.51
CA THR A 7 -8.57 -3.15 24.21
C THR A 7 -7.14 -2.92 23.70
N GLY A 8 -6.47 -3.97 23.27
CA GLY A 8 -5.26 -3.91 22.42
C GLY A 8 -5.55 -3.50 20.97
N ARG A 9 -6.26 -2.38 20.75
CA ARG A 9 -6.48 -1.86 19.39
C ARG A 9 -5.14 -1.36 18.87
N SER A 10 -4.65 -1.92 17.76
CA SER A 10 -3.40 -1.45 17.12
C SER A 10 -3.45 0.07 16.97
N THR A 11 -2.38 0.76 17.34
CA THR A 11 -2.26 2.22 17.26
C THR A 11 -2.46 2.74 15.83
N LEU A 12 -2.35 1.85 14.83
CA LEU A 12 -2.56 2.15 13.43
C LEU A 12 -4.00 1.91 12.94
N GLU A 13 -4.94 1.44 13.76
CA GLU A 13 -6.33 1.23 13.33
C GLU A 13 -7.02 2.50 12.81
N PRO A 14 -6.86 3.68 13.44
CA PRO A 14 -7.39 4.93 12.88
C PRO A 14 -6.77 5.24 11.50
N ILE A 15 -5.47 4.97 11.34
CA ILE A 15 -4.75 5.17 10.09
C ILE A 15 -5.25 4.20 9.01
N ARG A 16 -5.41 2.91 9.34
CA ARG A 16 -5.99 1.90 8.46
C ARG A 16 -7.35 2.33 7.95
N ALA A 17 -8.26 2.74 8.84
CA ALA A 17 -9.59 3.20 8.48
C ALA A 17 -9.53 4.42 7.54
N GLN A 18 -8.63 5.37 7.80
CA GLN A 18 -8.46 6.54 6.94
C GLN A 18 -7.89 6.19 5.56
N LEU A 19 -6.91 5.30 5.49
CA LEU A 19 -6.34 4.79 4.25
C LEU A 19 -7.39 4.08 3.41
N ILE A 20 -8.18 3.16 4.01
CA ILE A 20 -9.28 2.46 3.32
C ILE A 20 -10.23 3.48 2.69
N ARG A 21 -10.70 4.44 3.48
CA ARG A 21 -11.63 5.48 3.01
C ARG A 21 -11.06 6.23 1.80
N TYR A 22 -9.82 6.70 1.87
CA TYR A 22 -9.23 7.47 0.78
C TYR A 22 -8.85 6.61 -0.43
N CYS A 23 -8.42 5.36 -0.25
CA CYS A 23 -8.17 4.44 -1.35
C CYS A 23 -9.45 4.12 -2.13
N ARG A 24 -10.62 4.04 -1.47
CA ARG A 24 -11.92 3.82 -2.13
C ARG A 24 -12.43 5.06 -2.89
N ASP A 25 -12.11 6.26 -2.43
CA ASP A 25 -12.57 7.50 -3.06
C ASP A 25 -11.56 8.05 -4.09
N LYS A 26 -11.94 8.00 -5.37
CA LYS A 26 -11.13 8.52 -6.49
C LYS A 26 -10.74 10.00 -6.34
N LYS A 27 -11.50 10.81 -5.60
CA LYS A 27 -11.19 12.24 -5.38
C LYS A 27 -10.08 12.44 -4.34
N HIS A 28 -9.85 11.45 -3.49
CA HIS A 28 -8.93 11.52 -2.36
C HIS A 28 -7.70 10.64 -2.55
N ARG A 29 -7.49 10.06 -3.73
CA ARG A 29 -6.31 9.24 -4.04
C ARG A 29 -5.59 9.72 -5.29
N GLY A 30 -4.28 9.55 -5.32
CA GLY A 30 -3.46 9.84 -6.49
C GLY A 30 -2.03 9.35 -6.32
N ALA A 31 -1.30 9.17 -7.42
CA ALA A 31 0.09 8.69 -7.39
C ALA A 31 0.97 9.41 -8.42
N SER A 32 0.74 10.70 -8.62
CA SER A 32 1.54 11.50 -9.55
C SER A 32 2.95 11.69 -9.02
N PHE A 33 3.95 11.51 -9.88
CA PHE A 33 5.33 11.87 -9.57
C PHE A 33 5.48 13.39 -9.51
N ASN A 34 6.16 13.89 -8.48
CA ASN A 34 6.76 15.22 -8.48
C ASN A 34 8.11 15.19 -7.75
N LYS A 35 9.01 16.14 -8.00
CA LYS A 35 10.37 16.12 -7.43
C LYS A 35 10.40 16.19 -5.89
N GLU A 36 9.43 16.87 -5.30
CA GLU A 36 9.27 17.01 -3.84
C GLU A 36 8.64 15.77 -3.21
N ASN A 37 7.99 14.94 -4.03
CA ASN A 37 7.30 13.72 -3.67
C ASN A 37 7.61 12.63 -4.70
N PRO A 38 8.84 12.07 -4.70
CA PRO A 38 9.20 11.00 -5.62
C PRO A 38 8.27 9.79 -5.45
N THR A 39 7.75 9.32 -6.58
CA THR A 39 6.75 8.24 -6.64
C THR A 39 7.18 7.19 -7.66
N ARG A 40 7.20 5.92 -7.23
CA ARG A 40 7.45 4.76 -8.09
C ARG A 40 6.18 3.93 -8.20
N TRP A 41 5.22 4.39 -9.02
CA TRP A 41 3.89 3.78 -9.14
C TRP A 41 3.75 3.00 -10.44
N HIS A 42 3.99 1.69 -10.38
CA HIS A 42 3.99 0.79 -11.55
C HIS A 42 3.04 -0.40 -11.37
N PRO A 43 1.73 -0.17 -11.18
CA PRO A 43 0.76 -1.26 -11.04
C PRO A 43 0.68 -2.15 -12.29
N LYS A 44 0.95 -1.60 -13.49
CA LYS A 44 0.98 -2.36 -14.74
C LYS A 44 2.12 -3.36 -14.87
N ASP A 45 3.12 -3.26 -13.99
CA ASP A 45 4.27 -4.17 -13.96
C ASP A 45 4.08 -5.27 -12.89
N VAL A 46 2.94 -5.27 -12.20
CA VAL A 46 2.60 -6.20 -11.11
C VAL A 46 1.38 -7.01 -11.52
N ILE A 47 1.49 -8.34 -11.44
CA ILE A 47 0.37 -9.25 -11.67
C ILE A 47 -0.63 -9.09 -10.53
N ASP A 48 -1.91 -8.85 -10.87
CA ASP A 48 -2.96 -8.77 -9.86
C ASP A 48 -3.15 -10.15 -9.21
N PRO A 49 -2.91 -10.33 -7.90
CA PRO A 49 -3.08 -11.62 -7.23
C PRO A 49 -4.51 -12.15 -7.29
N ARG A 50 -5.49 -11.28 -7.54
CA ARG A 50 -6.90 -11.63 -7.71
C ARG A 50 -7.20 -12.17 -9.11
N SER A 51 -6.28 -11.99 -10.06
CA SER A 51 -6.44 -12.40 -11.45
C SER A 51 -6.08 -13.87 -11.64
N ARG A 52 -7.08 -14.68 -12.04
CA ARG A 52 -6.86 -16.09 -12.42
C ARG A 52 -6.05 -16.27 -13.70
N LEU A 53 -5.97 -15.24 -14.54
CA LEU A 53 -5.27 -15.28 -15.82
C LEU A 53 -3.85 -14.69 -15.73
N ALA A 54 -3.37 -14.41 -14.52
CA ALA A 54 -2.07 -13.77 -14.28
C ALA A 54 -1.89 -12.48 -15.10
N VAL A 55 -2.95 -11.65 -15.18
CA VAL A 55 -2.87 -10.35 -15.85
C VAL A 55 -2.43 -9.24 -14.89
N PRO A 56 -1.66 -8.24 -15.36
CA PRO A 56 -1.32 -7.07 -14.55
C PRO A 56 -2.52 -6.25 -14.13
N PHE A 57 -2.35 -5.40 -13.12
CA PHE A 57 -3.40 -4.47 -12.71
C PHE A 57 -3.86 -3.56 -13.85
N GLY A 58 -5.17 -3.53 -14.05
CA GLY A 58 -5.84 -2.61 -14.95
C GLY A 58 -5.95 -1.20 -14.38
N LYS A 59 -6.64 -0.32 -15.11
CA LYS A 59 -6.79 1.07 -14.73
C LYS A 59 -7.54 1.16 -13.40
N ASN A 60 -6.91 1.78 -12.39
CA ASN A 60 -7.48 2.08 -11.07
C ASN A 60 -7.76 0.87 -10.16
N GLU A 61 -7.43 -0.34 -10.58
CA GLU A 61 -7.67 -1.58 -9.83
C GLU A 61 -6.75 -1.73 -8.63
N GLU A 62 -5.55 -1.15 -8.70
CA GLU A 62 -4.51 -1.21 -7.67
C GLU A 62 -4.98 -0.57 -6.36
N TRP A 63 -5.79 0.49 -6.44
CA TRP A 63 -6.33 1.17 -5.26
C TRP A 63 -7.43 0.37 -4.56
N SER A 64 -8.24 -0.35 -5.34
CA SER A 64 -9.25 -1.26 -4.76
C SER A 64 -8.55 -2.42 -4.07
N PHE A 65 -7.50 -2.96 -4.70
CA PHE A 65 -6.66 -4.00 -4.11
C PHE A 65 -6.04 -3.56 -2.78
N ILE A 66 -5.49 -2.35 -2.72
CA ILE A 66 -4.94 -1.77 -1.48
C ILE A 66 -6.01 -1.67 -0.39
N ALA A 67 -7.21 -1.20 -0.73
CA ALA A 67 -8.30 -1.09 0.24
C ALA A 67 -8.74 -2.46 0.77
N GLU A 68 -8.91 -3.45 -0.12
CA GLU A 68 -9.25 -4.84 0.25
C GLU A 68 -8.18 -5.45 1.15
N THR A 69 -6.91 -5.26 0.81
CA THR A 69 -5.76 -5.68 1.61
C THR A 69 -5.80 -5.07 3.02
N LEU A 70 -6.11 -3.78 3.12
CA LEU A 70 -6.22 -3.09 4.41
C LEU A 70 -7.44 -3.58 5.21
N GLU A 71 -8.58 -3.83 4.56
CA GLU A 71 -9.80 -4.38 5.16
C GLU A 71 -9.58 -5.80 5.71
N GLN A 72 -8.75 -6.61 5.03
CA GLN A 72 -8.34 -7.94 5.47
C GLN A 72 -7.36 -7.94 6.66
N GLY A 73 -6.93 -6.76 7.11
CA GLY A 73 -6.08 -6.64 8.29
C GLY A 73 -4.58 -6.83 8.03
N HIS A 74 -4.13 -6.79 6.77
CA HIS A 74 -2.69 -6.87 6.45
C HIS A 74 -1.88 -5.82 7.22
N GLU A 75 -0.70 -6.20 7.69
CA GLU A 75 0.18 -5.36 8.50
C GLU A 75 0.54 -4.05 7.79
N ILE A 76 0.58 -2.98 8.56
CA ILE A 76 1.02 -1.66 8.13
C ILE A 76 2.26 -1.32 8.93
N GLU A 77 3.35 -1.03 8.24
CA GLU A 77 4.57 -0.49 8.84
C GLU A 77 4.56 1.03 8.67
N GLU A 78 4.53 1.78 9.78
CA GLU A 78 4.72 3.23 9.74
C GLU A 78 6.21 3.56 9.69
N ILE A 79 6.61 4.35 8.69
CA ILE A 79 7.99 4.80 8.50
C ILE A 79 8.07 6.33 8.43
N GLU A 80 9.24 6.88 8.71
CA GLU A 80 9.56 8.25 8.32
C GLU A 80 10.06 8.29 6.86
N LEU A 81 9.51 9.19 6.06
CA LEU A 81 9.91 9.38 4.68
C LEU A 81 11.24 10.14 4.62
N ARG A 82 12.13 9.70 3.72
CA ARG A 82 13.34 10.45 3.37
C ARG A 82 12.99 11.74 2.60
N ILE A 83 12.02 11.66 1.69
CA ILE A 83 11.58 12.78 0.85
C ILE A 83 10.05 12.75 0.69
N PRO A 84 9.32 13.77 1.17
CA PRO A 84 9.81 14.87 2.03
C PRO A 84 10.18 14.37 3.44
N ALA A 85 11.28 14.89 4.00
CA ALA A 85 11.77 14.51 5.34
C ALA A 85 10.74 14.81 6.44
N GLY A 86 10.72 13.99 7.51
CA GLY A 86 9.82 14.19 8.66
C GLY A 86 8.35 13.87 8.39
N LYS A 87 7.96 13.46 7.18
CA LYS A 87 6.59 13.01 6.87
C LYS A 87 6.45 11.50 7.09
N LYS A 88 5.24 11.05 7.41
CA LYS A 88 4.94 9.64 7.63
C LYS A 88 4.60 8.92 6.33
N GLY A 89 5.15 7.73 6.16
CA GLY A 89 4.79 6.77 5.12
C GLY A 89 4.22 5.51 5.75
N TYR A 90 3.37 4.81 5.02
CA TYR A 90 2.72 3.58 5.44
C TYR A 90 3.03 2.50 4.42
N VAL A 91 3.77 1.49 4.84
CA VAL A 91 4.25 0.40 3.98
C VAL A 91 3.41 -0.83 4.22
N ILE A 92 3.04 -1.48 3.12
CA ILE A 92 2.33 -2.75 3.10
C ILE A 92 3.13 -3.67 2.16
N LYS A 93 3.43 -4.89 2.62
CA LYS A 93 4.11 -5.91 1.82
C LYS A 93 3.19 -7.11 1.68
N ILE A 94 2.90 -7.50 0.44
CA ILE A 94 1.98 -8.61 0.15
C ILE A 94 2.74 -9.73 -0.53
N SER A 95 2.91 -10.84 0.18
CA SER A 95 3.40 -12.08 -0.40
C SER A 95 2.32 -12.67 -1.30
N VAL A 96 2.68 -12.99 -2.53
CA VAL A 96 1.78 -13.59 -3.51
C VAL A 96 2.27 -15.01 -3.78
N GLU A 97 1.34 -15.96 -3.78
CA GLU A 97 1.65 -17.35 -4.09
C GLU A 97 2.30 -17.44 -5.49
N HIS A 98 3.39 -18.20 -5.59
CA HIS A 98 4.20 -18.38 -6.81
C HIS A 98 5.01 -17.16 -7.31
N GLU A 99 4.99 -16.02 -6.60
CA GLU A 99 5.93 -14.92 -6.89
C GLU A 99 7.08 -14.90 -5.88
N LEU A 100 8.30 -14.72 -6.38
CA LEU A 100 9.52 -14.72 -5.56
C LEU A 100 9.66 -13.44 -4.73
N SER A 101 8.95 -12.38 -5.10
CA SER A 101 9.09 -11.05 -4.50
C SER A 101 7.71 -10.53 -4.07
N PRO A 102 7.54 -10.07 -2.82
CA PRO A 102 6.29 -9.48 -2.40
C PRO A 102 6.01 -8.17 -3.14
N ILE A 103 4.73 -7.86 -3.34
CA ILE A 103 4.28 -6.55 -3.79
C ILE A 103 4.57 -5.56 -2.67
N TYR A 104 5.37 -4.54 -2.99
CA TYR A 104 5.70 -3.44 -2.11
C TYR A 104 4.81 -2.24 -2.41
N ILE A 105 4.00 -1.87 -1.43
CA ILE A 105 3.10 -0.73 -1.49
C ILE A 105 3.55 0.27 -0.44
N LYS A 106 3.61 1.55 -0.83
CA LYS A 106 3.88 2.65 0.11
C LYS A 106 2.91 3.78 -0.15
N LEU A 107 2.25 4.21 0.91
CA LEU A 107 1.26 5.27 0.92
C LEU A 107 1.74 6.41 1.81
N GLN A 108 1.21 7.60 1.57
CA GLN A 108 1.41 8.77 2.42
C GLN A 108 0.07 9.46 2.59
N LEU A 109 -0.36 9.68 3.83
CA LEU A 109 -1.51 10.54 4.11
C LEU A 109 -1.10 12.01 3.94
N GLY A 110 -1.95 12.78 3.29
CA GLY A 110 -1.85 14.23 3.15
C GLY A 110 -3.15 14.91 3.56
N GLY A 111 -3.16 16.25 3.59
CA GLY A 111 -4.27 17.03 4.15
C GLY A 111 -5.65 16.77 3.50
N ARG A 112 -5.70 16.29 2.26
CA ARG A 112 -6.96 16.00 1.54
C ARG A 112 -6.98 14.61 0.88
N GLY A 113 -6.17 13.66 1.32
CA GLY A 113 -6.19 12.33 0.72
C GLY A 113 -5.00 11.43 1.02
N VAL A 114 -4.89 10.36 0.24
CA VAL A 114 -3.79 9.41 0.23
C VAL A 114 -3.00 9.55 -1.08
N MET A 115 -1.68 9.62 -0.95
CA MET A 115 -0.74 9.63 -2.07
C MET A 115 -0.05 8.27 -2.17
N GLY A 116 -0.10 7.67 -3.34
CA GLY A 116 0.69 6.51 -3.69
C GLY A 116 2.13 6.94 -3.89
N ARG A 117 3.06 6.32 -3.16
CA ARG A 117 4.50 6.60 -3.22
C ARG A 117 5.27 5.45 -3.84
N SER A 118 4.81 4.22 -3.66
CA SER A 118 5.38 3.05 -4.33
C SER A 118 4.32 1.99 -4.57
N PHE A 119 4.38 1.36 -5.75
CA PHE A 119 3.63 0.15 -6.10
C PHE A 119 4.44 -0.63 -7.13
N HIS A 120 5.13 -1.68 -6.70
CA HIS A 120 5.98 -2.54 -7.54
C HIS A 120 6.35 -3.81 -6.75
N TYR A 121 6.89 -4.84 -7.40
CA TYR A 121 7.57 -5.93 -6.68
C TYR A 121 8.81 -5.41 -5.95
N SER A 122 9.02 -5.85 -4.71
CA SER A 122 10.13 -5.40 -3.84
C SER A 122 11.51 -5.59 -4.45
N GLU A 123 11.72 -6.70 -5.16
CA GLU A 123 12.87 -6.96 -6.02
C GLU A 123 12.41 -7.12 -7.48
N PRO A 124 13.28 -6.83 -8.47
CA PRO A 124 12.98 -7.16 -9.85
C PRO A 124 12.83 -8.67 -10.00
N ARG A 125 11.82 -9.11 -10.77
CA ARG A 125 11.64 -10.52 -11.12
C ARG A 125 12.94 -11.01 -11.74
N ARG A 126 13.64 -11.96 -11.10
CA ARG A 126 14.74 -12.67 -11.74
C ARG A 126 14.13 -13.56 -12.81
N GLU A 127 14.27 -13.14 -14.07
CA GLU A 127 14.05 -14.06 -15.18
C GLU A 127 15.11 -15.16 -15.07
N PHE A 128 14.67 -16.41 -14.96
CA PHE A 128 15.57 -17.54 -15.10
C PHE A 128 16.00 -17.58 -16.57
N VAL A 129 17.27 -17.24 -16.82
CA VAL A 129 17.94 -17.38 -18.12
C VAL A 129 18.26 -18.85 -18.37
#